data_AF-A0ABD0RT04-F1
#
_entry.id   AF-A0ABD0RT04-F1
#
_cell.length_a   1.000
_cell.length_b   1.000
_cell.length_c   1.000
_cell.angle_alpha   90.00
_cell.angle_beta   90.00
_cell.angle_gamma   90.00
#
_symmetry.space_group_name_H-M   'P 1'
#
loop_
_entity.id
_entity.type
_entity.pdbx_description
1 polymer ?
#
loop_
_entity_poly.entity_id
_entity_poly.type
_entity_poly.pdbx_seq_one_letter_code
_entity_poly.pdbx_strand_id
1 'polypeptide(L)' 'VINAIEQDYRLPPPMDCPTALHQLMLDCWQKDRNARPRFTDIVNTLDKLIRNPTSLKAVASIPT' A
#
# COMPACT_ATOMS: atom_id res chain seq x y z
N VAL A 1 -15.09 -12.84 6.34
CA VAL A 1 -14.26 -11.77 5.73
C VAL A 1 -13.88 -10.70 6.75
N ILE A 2 -14.86 -10.13 7.48
CA ILE A 2 -14.62 -9.11 8.51
C ILE A 2 -13.66 -9.61 9.62
N ASN A 3 -13.85 -10.83 10.12
CA ASN A 3 -13.01 -11.41 11.19
C ASN A 3 -11.50 -11.47 10.84
N ALA A 4 -11.14 -11.67 9.57
CA ALA A 4 -9.72 -11.71 9.17
C ALA A 4 -9.08 -10.31 9.27
N ILE A 5 -9.81 -9.27 8.87
CA ILE A 5 -9.35 -7.87 8.94
C ILE A 5 -9.15 -7.43 10.39
N GLU A 6 -10.02 -7.90 11.30
CA GLU A 6 -9.92 -7.66 12.74
C GLU A 6 -8.70 -8.33 13.37
N GLN A 7 -8.22 -9.43 12.80
CA GLN A 7 -6.98 -10.13 13.16
C GLN A 7 -5.74 -9.53 12.44
N ASP A 8 -5.82 -8.27 12.01
CA ASP A 8 -4.76 -7.56 11.29
C ASP A 8 -4.32 -8.19 9.96
N TYR A 9 -5.07 -9.17 9.44
CA TYR A 9 -4.81 -9.69 8.11
C TYR A 9 -5.05 -8.60 7.07
N ARG A 10 -4.08 -8.44 6.18
CA ARG A 10 -4.17 -7.61 4.98
C ARG A 10 -3.76 -8.45 3.78
N LEU A 11 -4.23 -8.04 2.61
CA LEU A 11 -3.91 -8.76 1.38
C LEU A 11 -2.39 -8.70 1.13
N PRO A 12 -1.80 -9.85 0.73
CA PRO A 12 -0.41 -9.86 0.32
C PRO A 12 -0.21 -9.00 -0.93
N PRO A 13 1.03 -8.59 -1.22
CA PRO A 13 1.32 -7.92 -2.48
C PRO A 13 0.94 -8.82 -3.67
N PRO A 14 0.34 -8.26 -4.74
CA PRO A 14 0.21 -8.96 -6.01
C PRO A 14 1.59 -9.36 -6.58
N MET A 15 1.58 -10.29 -7.54
CA MET A 15 2.79 -10.65 -8.30
C MET A 15 3.39 -9.41 -8.96
N ASP A 16 4.71 -9.27 -8.87
CA ASP A 16 5.49 -8.14 -9.42
C ASP A 16 5.04 -6.75 -8.92
N CYS A 17 4.31 -6.68 -7.80
CA CYS A 17 3.85 -5.41 -7.25
C CYS A 17 5.02 -4.60 -6.65
N PRO A 18 5.20 -3.33 -7.05
CA PRO A 18 6.17 -2.45 -6.42
C PRO A 18 5.92 -2.26 -4.93
N THR A 19 6.98 -2.33 -4.12
CA THR A 19 6.92 -2.15 -2.65
C THR A 19 6.23 -0.86 -2.25
N ALA A 20 6.53 0.24 -2.96
CA ALA A 20 5.92 1.54 -2.69
C ALA A 20 4.38 1.55 -2.93
N LEU A 21 3.90 0.77 -3.90
CA LEU A 21 2.46 0.67 -4.18
C LEU A 21 1.77 -0.23 -3.16
N HIS A 22 2.37 -1.36 -2.78
CA HIS A 22 1.80 -2.20 -1.73
C HIS A 22 1.74 -1.45 -0.39
N GLN A 23 2.76 -0.67 -0.05
CA GLN A 23 2.74 0.17 1.15
C GLN A 23 1.58 1.17 1.15
N LEU A 24 1.33 1.85 0.02
CA LEU A 24 0.19 2.75 -0.13
C LEU A 24 -1.16 2.03 0.08
N MET A 25 -1.28 0.78 -0.37
CA MET A 25 -2.48 -0.03 -0.11
C MET A 25 -2.64 -0.35 1.38
N LEU A 26 -1.55 -0.72 2.07
CA LEU A 26 -1.56 -0.98 3.51
C LEU A 26 -1.96 0.27 4.30
N ASP A 27 -1.47 1.45 3.89
CA ASP A 27 -1.83 2.73 4.49
C ASP A 27 -3.32 3.04 4.30
N CYS A 28 -3.89 2.69 3.15
CA CYS A 28 -5.33 2.79 2.90
C CYS A 28 -6.16 1.82 3.76
N TRP A 29 -5.57 0.69 4.18
CA TRP A 29 -6.20 -0.33 5.00
C TRP A 29 -5.90 -0.22 6.50
N GLN A 30 -5.42 0.92 6.97
CA GLN A 30 -5.25 1.18 8.40
C GLN A 30 -6.56 0.96 9.17
N LYS A 31 -6.45 0.33 10.35
CA LYS A 31 -7.60 0.05 11.21
C LYS A 31 -8.24 1.35 11.68
N ASP A 32 -7.42 2.29 12.15
CA ASP A 32 -7.87 3.64 12.45
C ASP A 32 -8.17 4.40 11.14
N ARG A 33 -9.41 4.87 11.02
CA ARG A 33 -9.86 5.68 9.88
C ARG A 33 -9.06 6.97 9.77
N ASN A 34 -8.66 7.58 10.89
CA ASN A 34 -7.95 8.86 10.89
C ASN A 34 -6.49 8.71 10.45
N ALA A 35 -5.94 7.50 10.51
CA ALA A 35 -4.60 7.18 10.02
C ALA A 35 -4.55 6.92 8.51
N ARG A 36 -5.70 6.75 7.84
CA ARG A 36 -5.76 6.53 6.38
C ARG A 36 -5.45 7.83 5.64
N PRO A 37 -4.68 7.77 4.53
CA PRO A 37 -4.39 8.95 3.73
C PRO A 37 -5.67 9.54 3.12
N ARG A 38 -5.73 10.87 2.99
CA ARG A 38 -6.80 11.51 2.21
C ARG A 38 -6.53 11.31 0.72
N PHE A 39 -7.57 11.47 -0.11
CA PHE A 39 -7.41 11.34 -1.56
C PHE A 39 -6.33 12.27 -2.14
N THR A 40 -6.17 13.47 -1.57
CA THR A 40 -5.08 14.39 -1.95
C THR A 40 -3.70 13.78 -1.71
N ASP A 41 -3.50 13.08 -0.59
CA ASP A 41 -2.24 12.46 -0.24
C ASP A 41 -1.93 11.24 -1.12
N ILE A 42 -2.99 10.48 -1.48
CA ILE A 42 -2.90 9.35 -2.41
C ILE A 42 -2.43 9.84 -3.78
N VAL A 43 -3.10 10.85 -4.35
CA VAL A 43 -2.75 11.42 -5.66
C VAL A 43 -1.33 11.97 -5.64
N ASN A 44 -0.96 12.74 -4.61
CA ASN A 44 0.39 13.29 -4.46
C ASN A 44 1.47 12.19 -4.38
N THR A 45 1.17 11.09 -3.70
CA THR A 45 2.07 9.94 -3.60
C THR A 45 2.27 9.28 -4.96
N LEU A 46 1.18 8.98 -5.67
CA LEU A 46 1.24 8.37 -7.00
C LEU A 46 1.99 9.26 -7.99
N ASP A 47 1.74 10.56 -7.98
CA ASP A 47 2.39 11.55 -8.82
C ASP A 47 3.92 11.63 -8.58
N LYS A 48 4.36 11.50 -7.32
CA LYS A 48 5.80 11.36 -6.99
C LYS A 48 6.40 10.07 -7.54
N LEU A 49 5.68 8.95 -7.45
CA LEU A 49 6.16 7.66 -7.96
C LEU A 49 6.27 7.66 -9.49
N ILE A 50 5.31 8.27 -10.18
CA ILE A 50 5.32 8.38 -11.66
C ILE A 50 6.50 9.26 -12.12
N ARG A 51 6.77 10.38 -11.43
CA ARG A 51 7.91 11.25 -11.75
C ARG A 51 9.27 10.64 -11.41
N ASN A 52 9.33 9.65 -10.51
CA ASN A 52 10.55 8.92 -10.21
C ASN A 52 10.35 7.40 -10.36
N PRO A 53 10.36 6.87 -11.60
CA PRO A 53 10.08 5.45 -11.85
C PRO A 53 11.10 4.50 -11.22
N THR A 54 12.26 5.00 -10.77
CA THR A 54 13.22 4.16 -10.01
C THR A 54 12.65 3.67 -8.68
N SER A 55 11.74 4.43 -8.06
CA SER A 55 11.05 4.05 -6.83
C SER A 55 10.07 2.88 -7.01
N LEU A 56 9.72 2.52 -8.24
CA LEU A 56 8.83 1.39 -8.56
C LEU A 56 9.58 0.09 -8.87
N LYS A 57 10.93 0.08 -8.83
CA LYS A 57 11.73 -1.10 -9.20
C LYS A 57 11.80 -2.17 -8.12
N ALA A 58 11.68 -1.78 -6.86
CA ALA A 58 11.67 -2.73 -5.75
C ALA A 58 10.32 -3.45 -5.72
N VAL A 59 10.34 -4.78 -5.81
CA VAL A 59 9.14 -5.63 -5.75
C VAL A 59 8.89 -6.05 -4.30
N ALA A 60 7.63 -5.98 -3.87
CA ALA A 60 7.21 -6.45 -2.56
C ALA A 60 7.28 -7.98 -2.53
N SER A 61 8.08 -8.55 -1.62
CA SER A 61 8.05 -9.97 -1.31
C SER A 61 7.07 -10.24 -0.17
N ILE A 62 6.42 -11.41 -0.21
CA ILE A 62 5.70 -11.94 0.95
C ILE A 62 6.78 -12.38 1.95
N PRO A 63 6.79 -11.88 3.19
CA PRO A 63 7.63 -12.49 4.23
C PRO A 63 7.13 -13.92 4.45
N THR A 64 8.02 -14.89 4.25
CA THR A 64 7.77 -16.32 4.51
C THR A 64 7.43 -16.57 5.97
#